data_AF-A0A5K0YU19-F1
#
_entry.id   AF-A0A5K0YU19-F1
#
_cell.length_a   1.000
_cell.length_b   1.000
_cell.length_c   1.000
_cell.angle_alpha   90.00
_cell.angle_beta   90.00
_cell.angle_gamma   90.00
#
_symmetry.space_group_name_H-M   'P 1'
#
loop_
_entity.id
_entity.type
_entity.pdbx_description
1 polymer ?
#
loop_
_entity_poly.entity_id
_entity_poly.type
_entity_poly.pdbx_seq_one_letter_code
_entity_poly.pdbx_strand_id
1 'polypeptide(L)' 'DLVLERCINETCLSEHPKVIAGLKSSTADIFVDNAAYRDFLFQTFEVSTVDEESAAIVM' A
#
# COMPACT_ATOMS: atom_id res chain seq x y z
N ASP A 1 -10.91 -7.28 13.99
CA ASP A 1 -10.00 -6.16 13.70
C ASP A 1 -8.76 -6.26 14.55
N LEU A 2 -7.58 -6.23 13.91
CA LEU A 2 -6.31 -6.16 14.63
C LEU A 2 -6.11 -4.74 15.14
N VAL A 3 -6.10 -4.55 16.46
CA VAL A 3 -5.87 -3.25 17.09
C VAL A 3 -4.38 -3.05 17.26
N LEU A 4 -3.83 -2.08 16.54
CA LEU A 4 -2.42 -1.71 16.63
C LEU A 4 -2.21 -0.56 17.62
N GLU A 5 -1.10 -0.61 18.34
CA GLU A 5 -0.69 0.47 19.24
C GLU A 5 -0.41 1.74 18.44
N ARG A 6 -0.83 2.90 18.97
CA ARG A 6 -0.62 4.20 18.32
C ARG A 6 0.77 4.77 18.59
N CYS A 7 1.38 4.38 19.70
CA CYS A 7 2.59 4.99 20.22
C CYS A 7 3.63 3.92 20.53
N ILE A 8 4.88 4.23 20.23
CA ILE A 8 6.05 3.48 20.66
C ILE A 8 6.91 4.47 21.47
N ASN A 9 7.02 4.23 22.78
CA ASN A 9 7.59 5.16 23.74
C ASN A 9 6.89 6.54 23.66
N GLU A 10 7.65 7.62 23.45
CA GLU A 10 7.11 8.98 23.31
C GLU A 10 6.72 9.33 21.86
N THR A 11 6.93 8.42 20.91
CA THR A 11 6.61 8.65 19.48
C THR A 11 5.23 8.08 19.15
N CYS A 12 4.29 8.92 18.72
CA CYS A 12 2.93 8.53 18.38
C CYS A 12 2.55 8.94 16.96
N LEU A 13 1.73 8.12 16.30
CA LEU A 13 1.05 8.51 15.06
C LEU A 13 -0.11 9.48 15.35
N SER A 14 -0.45 10.32 14.36
CA SER A 14 -1.58 11.25 14.44
C SER A 14 -2.92 10.52 14.57
N GLU A 15 -3.03 9.33 13.96
CA GLU A 15 -4.20 8.46 13.99
C GLU A 15 -3.83 7.04 14.39
N HIS A 16 -4.82 6.25 14.83
CA HIS A 16 -4.59 4.83 15.08
C HIS A 16 -4.32 4.10 13.76
N PRO A 17 -3.19 3.38 13.64
CA PRO A 17 -2.90 2.58 12.46
C PRO A 17 -3.94 1.47 12.29
N LYS A 18 -4.26 1.16 11.03
CA LYS A 18 -5.30 0.20 10.63
C LYS A 18 -4.69 -0.87 9.76
N VAL A 19 -5.12 -2.11 9.97
CA VAL A 19 -4.87 -3.21 9.03
C VAL A 19 -6.09 -3.36 8.15
N ILE A 20 -5.88 -3.26 6.83
CA ILE A 20 -6.93 -3.32 5.82
C ILE A 20 -6.50 -4.33 4.76
N ALA A 21 -7.40 -5.22 4.37
CA ALA A 21 -7.21 -6.04 3.17
C ALA A 21 -7.47 -5.15 1.95
N GLY A 22 -6.43 -4.92 1.13
CA GLY A 22 -6.53 -4.15 -0.11
C GLY A 22 -7.27 -4.90 -1.22
N LEU A 23 -7.31 -4.28 -2.40
CA LEU A 23 -7.77 -4.89 -3.64
C LEU A 23 -6.61 -5.69 -4.29
N LYS A 24 -6.40 -5.53 -5.60
CA LYS A 24 -5.28 -6.14 -6.31
C LYS A 24 -3.98 -5.36 -6.03
N SER A 25 -2.84 -6.02 -6.19
CA SER A 25 -1.51 -5.40 -6.15
C SER A 25 -0.83 -5.46 -7.53
N SER A 26 0.05 -4.50 -7.80
CA SER A 26 0.91 -4.51 -8.98
C SER A 26 2.36 -4.30 -8.54
N THR A 27 3.26 -5.12 -9.06
CA THR A 27 4.70 -4.99 -8.84
C THR A 27 5.36 -4.53 -10.14
N ALA A 28 6.32 -3.60 -10.05
CA ALA A 28 7.14 -3.16 -11.18
C ALA A 28 8.53 -2.72 -10.70
N ASP A 29 9.53 -2.73 -11.56
CA ASP A 29 10.90 -2.26 -11.26
C ASP A 29 11.03 -0.73 -11.24
N ILE A 30 9.94 -0.02 -10.93
CA ILE A 30 9.88 1.44 -10.93
C ILE A 30 9.16 1.97 -9.69
N PHE A 31 9.69 3.05 -9.11
CA PHE A 31 8.99 3.83 -8.11
C PHE A 31 7.91 4.71 -8.75
N VAL A 32 6.65 4.52 -8.36
CA VAL A 32 5.52 5.23 -8.98
C VAL A 32 5.21 6.54 -8.23
N ASP A 33 5.84 7.63 -8.67
CA ASP A 33 5.46 9.00 -8.27
C ASP A 33 4.79 9.82 -9.38
N ASN A 34 3.67 9.31 -9.90
CA ASN A 34 2.87 10.02 -10.89
C ASN A 34 1.39 9.83 -10.60
N ALA A 35 0.67 10.92 -10.32
CA ALA A 35 -0.74 10.86 -9.95
C ALA A 35 -1.62 10.26 -11.06
N ALA A 36 -1.44 10.71 -12.31
CA ALA A 36 -2.23 10.23 -13.44
C ALA A 36 -2.02 8.73 -13.70
N TYR A 37 -0.79 8.24 -13.52
CA TYR A 37 -0.49 6.82 -13.67
C TYR A 37 -1.09 5.98 -12.54
N ARG A 38 -1.02 6.43 -11.28
CA ARG A 38 -1.69 5.74 -10.16
C ARG A 38 -3.20 5.67 -10.35
N ASP A 39 -3.82 6.75 -10.82
CA ASP A 39 -5.26 6.78 -11.11
C ASP A 39 -5.62 5.80 -12.24
N PHE A 40 -4.82 5.76 -13.31
CA PHE A 40 -4.98 4.80 -14.38
C PHE A 40 -4.91 3.35 -13.88
N LEU A 41 -3.93 3.02 -13.02
CA LEU A 41 -3.78 1.68 -12.46
C LEU A 41 -5.01 1.27 -11.62
N PHE A 42 -5.52 2.18 -10.79
CA PHE A 42 -6.72 1.92 -10.00
C PHE A 42 -7.96 1.75 -10.88
N GLN A 43 -8.21 2.67 -11.82
CA GLN A 43 -9.42 2.65 -12.65
C GLN A 43 -9.45 1.47 -13.64
N THR A 44 -8.28 1.06 -14.13
CA THR A 44 -8.17 0.01 -15.16
C THR A 44 -8.06 -1.38 -14.57
N PHE A 45 -7.32 -1.53 -13.46
CA PHE A 45 -6.97 -2.84 -12.91
C PHE A 45 -7.51 -3.06 -11.49
N GLU A 46 -8.10 -2.05 -10.85
CA GLU A 46 -8.52 -2.09 -9.44
C GLU A 46 -7.34 -2.40 -8.50
N VAL A 47 -6.17 -1.85 -8.82
CA VAL A 47 -4.96 -1.96 -8.01
C VAL A 47 -5.01 -0.92 -6.89
N SER A 48 -4.94 -1.36 -5.63
CA SER A 48 -4.89 -0.47 -4.46
C SER A 48 -3.48 -0.27 -3.91
N THR A 49 -2.54 -1.14 -4.28
CA THR A 49 -1.16 -1.12 -3.79
C THR A 49 -0.20 -1.37 -4.95
N VAL A 50 0.84 -0.55 -5.05
CA VAL A 50 1.96 -0.75 -5.97
C VAL A 50 3.25 -0.88 -5.17
N ASP A 51 4.12 -1.78 -5.58
CA ASP A 51 5.41 -2.03 -4.94
C ASP A 51 6.45 -2.53 -5.97
N GLU A 52 7.66 -2.88 -5.52
CA GLU A 52 8.77 -3.22 -6.41
C GLU A 52 9.14 -4.72 -6.42
N GLU A 53 8.61 -5.53 -5.48
CA GLU A 53 9.10 -6.91 -5.30
C GLU A 53 8.03 -7.98 -5.04
N SER A 54 6.86 -7.67 -4.50
CA SER A 54 5.93 -8.67 -3.92
C SER A 54 5.54 -9.76 -4.91
N ALA A 55 5.15 -9.40 -6.13
CA ALA A 55 4.80 -10.40 -7.15
C ALA A 55 6.03 -11.19 -7.62
N ALA A 56 7.23 -10.59 -7.63
CA ALA A 56 8.46 -11.28 -8.03
C ALA A 56 8.90 -12.35 -7.01
N ILE A 57 8.51 -12.23 -5.74
CA ILE A 57 8.78 -13.22 -4.70
C ILE A 57 7.70 -14.30 -4.64
N VAL A 58 6.44 -13.96 -4.94
CA VAL A 58 5.30 -14.89 -4.88
C VAL A 58 5.20 -15.79 -6.12
N MET A 59 5.69 -15.33 -7.28
CA MET A 59 5.75 -16.10 -8.53
C MET A 59 6.97 -17.01 -8.60
#